data_AF-A0A2K3K904-F1
#
_entry.id   AF-A0A2K3K904-F1
#
_cell.length_a   1.000
_cell.length_b   1.000
_cell.length_c   1.000
_cell.angle_alpha   90.00
_cell.angle_beta   90.00
_cell.angle_gamma   90.00
#
_symmetry.space_group_name_H-M   'P 1'
#
loop_
_entity.id
_entity.type
_entity.pdbx_description
1 polymer ?
#
loop_
_entity_poly.entity_id
_entity_poly.type
_entity_poly.pdbx_seq_one_letter_code
_entity_poly.pdbx_strand_id
1 'polypeptide(L)'
;MTLAKSEAKVLHEKIAEKAYNDEDLIRIVTTRSKAQLNATLNHYNNDFGNDIDKDLENGSEDQYLKILRAAIKGLTYPEKYFEELLRLALNKMGTDENALTRVVTTRAEVDLQRIAEEYQKRNSVPLDRAIDNDTSGDYQKILVALLGRDE
;
A
#
# COMPACT_ATOMS: atom_id res chain seq x y z
N MET A 1 -9.09 -27.00 -11.37
CA MET A 1 -8.84 -25.55 -11.24
C MET A 1 -8.28 -25.32 -9.85
N THR A 2 -7.18 -24.56 -9.70
CA THR A 2 -6.60 -24.27 -8.37
C THR A 2 -7.50 -23.31 -7.59
N LEU A 3 -7.43 -23.35 -6.26
CA LEU A 3 -8.19 -22.44 -5.39
C LEU A 3 -7.95 -20.97 -5.76
N ALA A 4 -6.68 -20.60 -6.00
CA ALA A 4 -6.31 -19.23 -6.39
C ALA A 4 -6.98 -18.79 -7.71
N LYS A 5 -7.09 -19.70 -8.69
CA LYS A 5 -7.72 -19.38 -9.98
C LYS A 5 -9.24 -19.27 -9.86
N SER A 6 -9.89 -20.12 -9.05
CA SER A 6 -11.33 -19.98 -8.80
C SER A 6 -11.64 -18.70 -8.03
N GLU A 7 -10.84 -18.35 -7.02
CA GLU A 7 -11.05 -17.14 -6.22
C GLU A 7 -10.78 -15.86 -7.03
N ALA A 8 -9.82 -15.88 -7.96
CA ALA A 8 -9.58 -14.74 -8.85
C ALA A 8 -10.82 -14.41 -9.69
N LYS A 9 -11.51 -15.42 -10.20
CA LYS A 9 -12.77 -15.25 -10.94
C LYS A 9 -13.87 -14.68 -10.06
N VAL A 10 -14.03 -15.20 -8.85
CA VAL A 10 -15.02 -14.69 -7.89
C VAL A 10 -14.75 -13.22 -7.59
N LEU A 11 -13.50 -12.83 -7.31
CA LEU A 11 -13.16 -11.42 -7.09
C LEU A 11 -13.54 -10.54 -8.30
N HIS A 12 -13.21 -10.97 -9.51
CA HIS A 12 -13.50 -10.21 -10.73
C HIS A 12 -15.01 -10.08 -10.98
N GLU A 13 -15.77 -11.17 -10.82
CA GLU A 13 -17.24 -11.17 -10.95
C GLU A 13 -17.87 -10.19 -9.95
N LYS A 14 -17.50 -10.26 -8.67
CA LYS A 14 -18.05 -9.36 -7.63
C LYS A 14 -17.68 -7.90 -7.85
N ILE A 15 -16.46 -7.62 -8.30
CA ILE A 15 -16.02 -6.25 -8.62
C ILE A 15 -16.78 -5.71 -9.84
N ALA A 16 -16.96 -6.51 -10.89
CA ALA A 16 -17.71 -6.12 -12.08
C ALA A 16 -19.19 -5.81 -11.77
N GLU A 17 -19.80 -6.56 -10.83
CA GLU A 17 -21.14 -6.34 -10.31
C GLU A 17 -21.24 -5.17 -9.32
N LYS A 18 -20.11 -4.54 -8.97
CA LYS A 18 -19.99 -3.52 -7.90
C LYS A 18 -20.45 -4.02 -6.52
N ALA A 19 -20.41 -5.34 -6.31
CA ALA A 19 -20.75 -6.01 -5.06
C ALA A 19 -19.53 -6.06 -4.13
N TYR A 20 -18.96 -4.90 -3.80
CA TYR A 20 -17.68 -4.82 -3.07
C TYR A 20 -17.74 -5.36 -1.63
N ASN A 21 -18.93 -5.40 -1.05
CA ASN A 21 -19.21 -5.92 0.29
C ASN A 21 -19.76 -7.35 0.30
N ASP A 22 -19.69 -8.06 -0.83
CA ASP A 22 -20.09 -9.45 -0.93
C ASP A 22 -19.26 -10.33 0.02
N GLU A 23 -19.92 -11.31 0.65
CA GLU A 23 -19.30 -12.18 1.66
C GLU A 23 -18.10 -12.94 1.10
N ASP A 24 -18.12 -13.36 -0.16
CA ASP A 24 -17.01 -14.09 -0.76
C ASP A 24 -15.80 -13.19 -0.99
N LEU A 25 -16.01 -11.94 -1.43
CA LEU A 25 -14.93 -10.98 -1.59
C LEU A 25 -14.28 -10.69 -0.23
N ILE A 26 -15.08 -10.37 0.78
CA ILE A 26 -14.60 -10.11 2.15
C ILE A 26 -13.86 -11.33 2.68
N ARG A 27 -14.43 -12.53 2.54
CA ARG A 27 -13.82 -13.79 3.00
C ARG A 27 -12.48 -14.03 2.33
N ILE A 28 -12.35 -13.83 1.02
CA ILE A 28 -11.09 -14.05 0.29
C ILE A 28 -10.00 -13.10 0.81
N VAL A 29 -10.32 -11.81 0.97
CA VAL A 29 -9.33 -10.80 1.41
C VAL A 29 -8.95 -10.99 2.89
N THR A 30 -9.90 -11.33 3.75
CA THR A 30 -9.69 -11.31 5.21
C THR A 30 -9.27 -12.65 5.83
N THR A 31 -9.53 -13.78 5.17
CA THR A 31 -9.29 -15.11 5.77
C THR A 31 -8.17 -15.92 5.10
N ARG A 32 -7.73 -15.54 3.89
CA ARG A 32 -6.66 -16.26 3.20
C ARG A 32 -5.29 -15.87 3.74
N SER A 33 -4.36 -16.82 3.71
CA SER A 33 -2.97 -16.50 4.00
C SER A 33 -2.42 -15.52 2.95
N LYS A 34 -1.43 -14.71 3.32
CA LYS A 34 -0.81 -13.75 2.38
C LYS A 34 -0.29 -14.43 1.10
N ALA A 35 0.29 -15.62 1.23
CA ALA A 35 0.77 -16.40 0.10
C ALA A 35 -0.36 -16.83 -0.85
N GLN A 36 -1.48 -17.30 -0.28
CA GLN A 36 -2.65 -17.67 -1.07
C GLN A 36 -3.30 -16.45 -1.73
N LEU A 37 -3.46 -15.34 -1.00
CA LEU A 37 -4.01 -14.10 -1.54
C LEU A 37 -3.13 -13.57 -2.69
N ASN A 38 -1.81 -13.56 -2.54
CA ASN A 38 -0.87 -13.20 -3.62
C ASN A 38 -1.05 -14.10 -4.85
N ALA A 39 -1.18 -15.41 -4.67
CA ALA A 39 -1.45 -16.31 -5.78
C ALA A 39 -2.78 -16.00 -6.48
N THR A 40 -3.84 -15.68 -5.71
CA THR A 40 -5.14 -15.27 -6.24
C THR A 40 -5.04 -13.98 -7.06
N LEU A 41 -4.36 -12.94 -6.54
CA LEU A 41 -4.21 -11.68 -7.26
C LEU A 41 -3.30 -11.79 -8.49
N ASN A 42 -2.29 -12.66 -8.46
CA ASN A 42 -1.50 -12.96 -9.65
C ASN A 42 -2.35 -13.60 -10.75
N HIS A 43 -3.24 -14.55 -10.38
CA HIS A 43 -4.20 -15.11 -11.33
C HIS A 43 -5.19 -14.06 -11.83
N TYR A 44 -5.67 -13.18 -10.96
CA TYR A 44 -6.54 -12.07 -11.35
C TYR A 44 -5.90 -11.22 -12.45
N ASN A 45 -4.67 -10.73 -12.21
CA ASN A 45 -3.96 -9.90 -13.17
C ASN A 45 -3.67 -10.64 -14.49
N ASN A 46 -3.27 -11.92 -14.41
CA ASN A 46 -2.96 -12.71 -15.61
C ASN A 46 -4.19 -13.05 -16.46
N ASP A 47 -5.32 -13.34 -15.83
CA ASP A 47 -6.53 -13.79 -16.53
C ASP A 47 -7.38 -12.58 -17.03
N PHE A 48 -7.33 -11.42 -16.36
CA PHE A 48 -8.16 -10.25 -16.68
C PHE A 48 -7.38 -9.03 -17.20
N GLY A 49 -6.04 -9.06 -17.17
CA GLY A 49 -5.18 -8.06 -17.79
C GLY A 49 -5.01 -6.74 -17.00
N ASN A 50 -5.65 -6.61 -15.84
CA ASN A 50 -5.53 -5.45 -14.94
C ASN A 50 -5.24 -5.88 -13.50
N ASP A 51 -4.49 -5.04 -12.78
CA ASP A 51 -4.34 -5.17 -11.34
C ASP A 51 -5.69 -4.88 -10.66
N ILE A 52 -6.04 -5.68 -9.66
CA ILE A 52 -7.25 -5.49 -8.86
C ILE A 52 -7.35 -4.06 -8.29
N ASP A 53 -6.21 -3.42 -7.98
CA ASP A 53 -6.19 -2.04 -7.49
C ASP A 53 -6.78 -1.05 -8.49
N LYS A 54 -6.59 -1.29 -9.79
CA LYS A 54 -7.15 -0.45 -10.86
C LYS A 54 -8.65 -0.67 -11.02
N ASP A 55 -9.11 -1.91 -10.90
CA ASP A 55 -10.53 -2.23 -11.04
C ASP A 55 -11.34 -1.75 -9.83
N LEU A 56 -10.69 -1.62 -8.65
CA LEU A 56 -11.26 -0.98 -7.47
C LEU A 56 -11.12 0.56 -7.48
N GLU A 57 -10.33 1.11 -8.40
CA GLU A 57 -10.15 2.55 -8.58
C GLU A 57 -11.20 3.11 -9.55
N ASN A 58 -12.39 3.37 -9.05
CA ASN A 58 -13.52 3.83 -9.87
C ASN A 58 -13.68 5.36 -9.95
N GLY A 59 -12.66 6.12 -9.56
CA GLY A 59 -12.70 7.59 -9.54
C GLY A 59 -13.69 8.22 -8.55
N SER A 60 -14.28 7.42 -7.64
CA SER A 60 -15.19 7.91 -6.61
C SER A 60 -14.47 8.15 -5.27
N GLU A 61 -14.99 9.09 -4.48
CA GLU A 61 -14.58 9.32 -3.08
C GLU A 61 -15.09 8.23 -2.12
N ASP A 62 -15.41 7.03 -2.63
CA ASP A 62 -15.94 5.93 -1.84
C ASP A 62 -14.88 5.45 -0.83
N GLN A 63 -15.16 5.77 0.44
CA GLN A 63 -14.29 5.44 1.56
C GLN A 63 -14.13 3.92 1.74
N TYR A 64 -15.14 3.12 1.41
CA TYR A 64 -15.08 1.67 1.51
C TYR A 64 -14.07 1.11 0.52
N LEU A 65 -14.11 1.57 -0.73
CA LEU A 65 -13.15 1.14 -1.76
C LEU A 65 -11.73 1.56 -1.41
N LYS A 66 -11.53 2.77 -0.86
CA LYS A 66 -10.21 3.19 -0.36
C LYS A 66 -9.68 2.25 0.72
N ILE A 67 -10.54 1.85 1.67
CA ILE A 67 -10.16 0.89 2.74
C ILE A 67 -9.87 -0.49 2.16
N LEU A 68 -10.69 -0.99 1.24
CA LEU A 68 -10.51 -2.29 0.61
C LEU A 68 -9.19 -2.35 -0.18
N ARG A 69 -8.89 -1.33 -0.98
CA ARG A 69 -7.61 -1.18 -1.69
C ARG A 69 -6.43 -1.14 -0.72
N ALA A 70 -6.53 -0.33 0.33
CA ALA A 70 -5.51 -0.23 1.36
C ALA A 70 -5.26 -1.58 2.06
N ALA A 71 -6.32 -2.32 2.39
CA ALA A 71 -6.22 -3.64 3.00
C ALA A 71 -5.52 -4.64 2.07
N ILE A 72 -5.93 -4.69 0.78
CA ILE A 72 -5.29 -5.54 -0.21
C ILE A 72 -3.81 -5.20 -0.33
N LYS A 73 -3.45 -3.93 -0.58
CA LYS A 73 -2.04 -3.49 -0.70
C LYS A 73 -1.24 -3.81 0.56
N GLY A 74 -1.77 -3.53 1.75
CA GLY A 74 -1.07 -3.80 3.01
C GLY A 74 -0.83 -5.29 3.27
N LEU A 75 -1.67 -6.18 2.73
CA LEU A 75 -1.52 -7.63 2.87
C LEU A 75 -0.54 -8.22 1.84
N THR A 76 -0.50 -7.66 0.63
CA THR A 76 0.19 -8.27 -0.52
C THR A 76 1.47 -7.55 -0.94
N TYR A 77 1.49 -6.21 -0.84
CA TYR A 77 2.58 -5.31 -1.21
C TYR A 77 2.79 -4.22 -0.14
N PRO A 78 3.15 -4.59 1.11
CA PRO A 78 3.22 -3.65 2.23
C PRO A 78 4.17 -2.48 1.97
N GLU A 79 5.28 -2.70 1.27
CA GLU A 79 6.23 -1.66 0.89
C GLU A 79 5.60 -0.58 0.00
N LYS A 80 4.77 -0.97 -0.98
CA LYS A 80 4.03 -0.03 -1.83
C LYS A 80 2.94 0.71 -1.05
N TYR A 81 2.29 0.03 -0.12
CA TYR A 81 1.30 0.65 0.75
C TYR A 81 1.93 1.75 1.61
N PHE A 82 3.05 1.46 2.28
CA PHE A 82 3.74 2.45 3.11
C PHE A 82 4.41 3.55 2.29
N GLU A 83 4.95 3.23 1.11
CA GLU A 83 5.45 4.24 0.17
C GLU A 83 4.35 5.24 -0.17
N GLU A 84 3.16 4.77 -0.54
CA GLU A 84 2.04 5.63 -0.91
C GLU A 84 1.62 6.52 0.25
N LEU A 85 1.58 6.00 1.48
CA LEU A 85 1.30 6.79 2.69
C LEU A 85 2.34 7.89 2.91
N LEU A 86 3.64 7.57 2.79
CA LEU A 86 4.71 8.56 2.94
C LEU A 86 4.64 9.63 1.85
N ARG A 87 4.37 9.22 0.61
CA ARG A 87 4.23 10.13 -0.53
C ARG A 87 3.07 11.09 -0.33
N LEU A 88 1.92 10.60 0.15
CA LEU A 88 0.78 11.46 0.46
C LEU A 88 1.03 12.37 1.68
N ALA A 89 1.84 11.91 2.64
CA ALA A 89 2.22 12.69 3.80
C ALA A 89 3.16 13.86 3.45
N LEU A 90 4.08 13.65 2.51
CA LEU A 90 5.13 14.61 2.13
C LEU A 90 4.76 15.47 0.90
N ASN A 91 3.93 14.98 -0.02
CA ASN A 91 3.56 15.72 -1.24
C ASN A 91 2.24 16.50 -1.09
N LYS A 92 2.09 17.27 0.00
CA LYS A 92 0.97 18.19 0.19
C LYS A 92 1.47 19.55 0.67
N MET A 93 0.57 20.52 0.82
CA MET A 93 0.93 21.80 1.44
C MET A 93 1.16 21.55 2.94
N GLY A 94 2.42 21.61 3.37
CA GLY A 94 2.86 21.15 4.68
C GLY A 94 2.95 19.62 4.75
N THR A 95 3.23 19.09 5.94
CA THR A 95 3.47 17.65 6.15
C THR A 95 2.28 16.99 6.85
N ASP A 96 2.08 15.69 6.66
CA ASP A 96 1.28 14.88 7.57
C ASP A 96 2.20 14.26 8.62
N GLU A 97 2.52 15.00 9.67
CA GLU A 97 3.49 14.53 10.65
C GLU A 97 3.02 13.25 11.35
N ASN A 98 1.71 13.06 11.52
CA ASN A 98 1.14 11.86 12.12
C ASN A 98 1.36 10.62 11.24
N ALA A 99 1.06 10.72 9.94
CA ALA A 99 1.29 9.61 9.01
C ALA A 99 2.77 9.33 8.83
N LEU A 100 3.59 10.39 8.66
CA LEU A 100 5.04 10.29 8.51
C LEU A 100 5.67 9.63 9.74
N THR A 101 5.41 10.16 10.94
CA THR A 101 5.92 9.61 12.20
C THR A 101 5.52 8.16 12.36
N ARG A 102 4.24 7.83 12.16
CA ARG A 102 3.73 6.47 12.34
C ARG A 102 4.45 5.49 11.43
N VAL A 103 4.64 5.82 10.14
CA VAL A 103 5.31 4.91 9.21
C VAL A 103 6.80 4.79 9.57
N VAL A 104 7.52 5.89 9.73
CA VAL A 104 8.97 5.83 10.01
C VAL A 104 9.25 5.08 11.32
N THR A 105 8.53 5.39 12.40
CA THR A 105 8.77 4.77 13.72
C THR A 105 8.38 3.29 13.77
N THR A 106 7.24 2.90 13.19
CA THR A 106 6.76 1.50 13.28
C THR A 106 7.45 0.56 12.29
N ARG A 107 8.08 1.11 11.25
CA ARG A 107 8.73 0.31 10.19
C ARG A 107 10.25 0.31 10.27
N ALA A 108 10.86 1.21 11.06
CA ALA A 108 12.32 1.36 11.17
C ALA A 108 13.05 0.03 11.34
N GLU A 109 12.56 -0.83 12.23
CA GLU A 109 13.19 -2.13 12.56
C GLU A 109 12.59 -3.31 11.79
N VAL A 110 11.71 -3.06 10.81
CA VAL A 110 10.98 -4.11 10.08
C VAL A 110 11.37 -4.14 8.60
N ASP A 111 11.05 -3.08 7.87
CA ASP A 111 11.21 -3.02 6.41
C ASP A 111 11.34 -1.59 5.86
N LEU A 112 11.66 -0.61 6.71
CA LEU A 112 11.78 0.79 6.29
C LEU A 112 12.79 1.01 5.15
N GLN A 113 13.88 0.23 5.10
CA GLN A 113 14.82 0.30 3.98
C GLN A 113 14.17 -0.07 2.64
N ARG A 114 13.34 -1.12 2.60
CA ARG A 114 12.61 -1.53 1.39
C ARG A 114 11.56 -0.50 1.01
N ILE A 115 10.90 0.10 2.00
CA ILE A 115 9.94 1.19 1.79
C ILE A 115 10.67 2.41 1.19
N ALA A 116 11.86 2.75 1.69
CA ALA A 116 12.66 3.86 1.17
C ALA A 116 13.14 3.63 -0.27
N GLU A 117 13.53 2.39 -0.61
CA GLU A 117 13.88 1.99 -1.98
C GLU A 117 12.67 2.13 -2.93
N GLU A 118 11.50 1.64 -2.54
CA GLU A 118 10.28 1.78 -3.35
C GLU A 118 9.86 3.26 -3.47
N TYR A 119 10.02 4.05 -2.40
CA TYR A 119 9.79 5.49 -2.42
C TYR A 119 10.69 6.20 -3.42
N GLN A 120 12.00 5.91 -3.41
CA GLN A 120 12.93 6.50 -4.36
C GLN A 120 12.59 6.09 -5.79
N LYS A 121 12.27 4.82 -6.02
CA LYS A 121 11.89 4.30 -7.34
C LYS A 121 10.62 4.97 -7.87
N ARG A 122 9.64 5.25 -7.01
CA ARG A 122 8.36 5.85 -7.40
C ARG A 122 8.42 7.37 -7.55
N ASN A 123 9.16 8.06 -6.68
CA ASN A 123 9.16 9.52 -6.58
C ASN A 123 10.41 10.17 -7.18
N SER A 124 11.40 9.39 -7.60
CA SER A 124 12.70 9.86 -8.11
C SER A 124 13.50 10.73 -7.12
N VAL A 125 13.11 10.71 -5.83
CA VAL A 125 13.77 11.43 -4.73
C VAL A 125 13.96 10.44 -3.58
N PRO A 126 15.17 10.32 -3.01
CA PRO A 126 15.41 9.53 -1.80
C PRO A 126 14.51 9.97 -0.64
N LEU A 127 13.98 9.01 0.14
CA LEU A 127 13.03 9.29 1.23
C LEU A 127 13.62 10.20 2.31
N ASP A 128 14.88 9.98 2.68
CA ASP A 128 15.64 10.83 3.61
C ASP A 128 15.66 12.28 3.14
N ARG A 129 15.97 12.55 1.87
CA ARG A 129 15.96 13.91 1.30
C ARG A 129 14.56 14.51 1.26
N ALA A 130 13.54 13.71 1.02
CA ALA A 130 12.16 14.18 1.03
C ALA A 130 11.76 14.64 2.44
N ILE A 131 12.13 13.89 3.49
CA ILE A 131 11.93 14.28 4.89
C ILE A 131 12.76 15.53 5.24
N ASP A 132 14.02 15.57 4.80
CA ASP A 132 14.94 16.69 5.05
C ASP A 132 14.39 18.03 4.54
N ASN A 133 13.70 18.00 3.39
CA ASN A 133 13.14 19.19 2.75
C ASN A 133 11.79 19.63 3.36
N ASP A 134 11.01 18.70 3.91
CA ASP A 134 9.63 18.95 4.33
C ASP A 134 9.51 19.15 5.86
N THR A 135 10.52 18.72 6.62
CA THR A 135 10.54 18.81 8.09
C THR A 135 11.71 19.65 8.59
N SER A 136 11.70 20.04 9.87
CA SER A 136 12.78 20.84 10.46
C SER A 136 13.08 20.48 11.93
N GLY A 137 14.24 20.92 12.42
CA GLY A 137 14.62 20.82 13.83
C GLY A 137 14.87 19.39 14.31
N ASP A 138 14.64 19.14 15.60
CA ASP A 138 14.91 17.82 16.18
C ASP A 138 13.98 16.72 15.64
N TYR A 139 12.79 17.11 15.16
CA TYR A 139 11.86 16.20 14.50
C TYR A 139 12.44 15.65 13.18
N GLN A 140 13.03 16.50 12.35
CA GLN A 140 13.74 16.07 11.15
C GLN A 140 14.91 15.13 11.48
N LYS A 141 15.75 15.53 12.45
CA LYS A 141 16.93 14.75 12.84
C LYS A 141 16.58 13.33 13.28
N ILE A 142 15.56 13.18 14.13
CA ILE A 142 15.18 11.84 14.60
C ILE A 142 14.61 10.98 13.47
N LEU A 143 13.84 11.55 12.53
CA LEU A 143 13.31 10.80 11.39
C LEU A 143 14.41 10.33 10.43
N VAL A 144 15.40 11.19 10.15
CA VAL A 144 16.55 10.83 9.30
C VAL A 144 17.44 9.79 9.98
N ALA A 145 17.66 9.91 11.30
CA ALA A 145 18.39 8.91 12.08
C ALA A 145 17.69 7.53 12.03
N LEU A 146 16.36 7.48 12.14
CA LEU A 146 15.58 6.24 12.02
C LEU A 146 15.66 5.61 10.62
N LEU A 147 16.02 6.37 9.59
CA LEU A 147 16.31 5.84 8.25
C LEU A 147 17.71 5.23 8.13
N GLY A 148 18.52 5.26 9.20
CA GLY A 148 19.88 4.73 9.21
C GLY A 148 20.90 5.66 8.56
N ARG A 149 20.60 6.96 8.47
CA ARG A 149 21.58 8.00 8.17
C ARG A 149 22.08 8.59 9.48
N ASP A 150 23.30 8.24 9.85
CA ASP A 150 24.06 9.00 10.84
C ASP A 150 24.64 10.26 10.18
N GLU A 151 24.75 11.36 10.94
CA GLU A 151 25.33 12.63 10.49
C GLU A 151 26.71 12.48 9.84
#